data_AF-A0A2D9JKV5-F1
#
_entry.id   AF-A0A2D9JKV5-F1
#
_cell.length_a   1.000
_cell.length_b   1.000
_cell.length_c   1.000
_cell.angle_alpha   90.00
_cell.angle_beta   90.00
_cell.angle_gamma   90.00
#
_symmetry.space_group_name_H-M   'P 1'
#
loop_
_entity.id
_entity.type
_entity.pdbx_description
1 polymer ?
#
loop_
_entity_poly.entity_id
_entity_poly.type
_entity_poly.pdbx_seq_one_letter_code
_entity_poly.pdbx_strand_id
1 'polypeptide(L)'
;MGSIQGRQVRFPLTATSRAIFESIIISRRSVHDESDEVLRTVAGLAFIEAGVTTWRFSLDSQEVLSRDLQTIQTPSTGEADVPARIEVTAEWISQPDIAASSIAIRDGGNANVFQHFGVVLVPRGFQIPVITATTRNVRHYGLTLFEQNAAIQFDSPEYALVLARYQYASNYRRDFLTLEQGGGGYFVERHNFPHLHAPLQPDCDGCMLVGQQTGLDSYEFTGFRIPYGTALYTPPDVIHGDGCIVGEHAITVASASAIADTVLFYNNDTRAMAPDAVAPNG
;
A
#
# COMPACT_ATOMS: atom_id res chain seq x y z
N MET A 1 -14.43 21.51 -9.24
CA MET A 1 -14.34 20.05 -9.49
C MET A 1 -14.10 19.83 -10.98
N GLY A 2 -13.28 18.84 -11.34
CA GLY A 2 -12.87 18.59 -12.72
C GLY A 2 -12.75 17.09 -13.04
N SER A 3 -12.22 16.77 -14.22
CA SER A 3 -11.86 15.39 -14.58
C SER A 3 -10.51 15.34 -15.29
N ILE A 4 -9.82 14.21 -15.11
CA ILE A 4 -8.56 13.88 -15.80
C ILE A 4 -8.74 12.47 -16.35
N GLN A 5 -8.58 12.31 -17.67
CA GLN A 5 -8.75 11.01 -18.36
C GLN A 5 -10.07 10.30 -17.99
N GLY A 6 -11.17 11.07 -17.85
CA GLY A 6 -12.49 10.55 -17.48
C GLY A 6 -12.68 10.22 -15.99
N ARG A 7 -11.65 10.39 -15.15
CA ARG A 7 -11.72 10.18 -13.70
C ARG A 7 -12.07 11.48 -12.99
N GLN A 8 -13.03 11.45 -12.07
CA GLN A 8 -13.42 12.63 -11.30
C GLN A 8 -12.27 13.09 -10.38
N VAL A 9 -12.09 14.40 -10.27
CA VAL A 9 -11.12 15.02 -9.36
C VAL A 9 -11.80 16.06 -8.48
N ARG A 10 -11.61 15.92 -7.16
CA ARG A 10 -12.29 16.72 -6.13
C ARG A 10 -11.41 17.76 -5.45
N PHE A 11 -10.16 17.90 -5.88
CA PHE A 11 -9.26 18.97 -5.47
C PHE A 11 -9.00 19.96 -6.62
N PRO A 12 -8.51 21.18 -6.33
CA PRO A 12 -8.11 22.13 -7.36
C PRO A 12 -7.00 21.56 -8.27
N LEU A 13 -7.18 21.64 -9.59
CA LEU A 13 -6.21 21.17 -10.58
C LEU A 13 -5.14 22.24 -10.86
N THR A 14 -4.11 22.26 -10.04
CA THR A 14 -2.83 22.95 -10.31
C THR A 14 -1.95 22.12 -11.25
N ALA A 15 -0.89 22.69 -11.80
CA ALA A 15 0.08 21.93 -12.61
C ALA A 15 0.65 20.73 -11.84
N THR A 16 1.02 20.93 -10.57
CA THR A 16 1.57 19.89 -9.70
C THR A 16 0.56 18.78 -9.39
N SER A 17 -0.64 19.13 -8.92
CA SER A 17 -1.66 18.14 -8.56
C SER A 17 -2.18 17.36 -9.77
N ARG A 18 -2.25 18.01 -10.95
CA ARG A 18 -2.51 17.34 -12.22
C ARG A 18 -1.42 16.32 -12.56
N ALA A 19 -0.16 16.73 -12.54
CA ALA A 19 0.97 15.87 -12.92
C ALA A 19 1.06 14.63 -12.01
N ILE A 20 0.91 14.81 -10.69
CA ILE A 20 0.89 13.71 -9.74
C ILE A 20 -0.27 12.77 -10.05
N PHE A 21 -1.50 13.29 -10.17
CA PHE A 21 -2.66 12.43 -10.43
C PHE A 21 -2.56 11.69 -11.76
N GLU A 22 -2.12 12.35 -12.83
CA GLU A 22 -1.90 11.72 -14.14
C GLU A 22 -0.87 10.59 -14.07
N SER A 23 0.17 10.72 -13.23
CA SER A 23 1.21 9.70 -13.08
C SER A 23 0.76 8.44 -12.34
N ILE A 24 -0.29 8.53 -11.51
CA ILE A 24 -0.82 7.42 -10.69
C ILE A 24 -2.15 6.85 -11.23
N ILE A 25 -2.57 7.29 -12.42
CA ILE A 25 -3.70 6.65 -13.12
C ILE A 25 -3.22 5.32 -13.69
N ILE A 26 -3.72 4.24 -13.11
CA ILE A 26 -3.41 2.88 -13.53
C ILE A 26 -4.68 2.10 -13.89
N SER A 27 -4.48 1.10 -14.74
CA SER A 27 -5.42 0.05 -15.09
C SER A 27 -4.61 -1.24 -15.26
N ARG A 28 -5.03 -2.31 -14.60
CA ARG A 28 -4.45 -3.65 -14.73
C ARG A 28 -5.55 -4.62 -15.08
N ARG A 29 -5.23 -5.56 -15.98
CA ARG A 29 -6.18 -6.53 -16.53
C ARG A 29 -5.78 -7.93 -16.15
N SER A 30 -6.76 -8.82 -16.05
CA SER A 30 -6.50 -10.25 -15.85
C SER A 30 -5.56 -10.77 -16.93
N VAL A 31 -4.59 -11.59 -16.54
CA VAL A 31 -3.71 -12.32 -17.47
C VAL A 31 -4.51 -13.33 -18.31
N HIS A 32 -5.67 -13.75 -17.84
CA HIS A 32 -6.54 -14.73 -18.50
C HIS A 32 -7.60 -14.09 -19.40
N ASP A 33 -7.98 -12.84 -19.13
CA ASP A 33 -9.00 -12.11 -19.87
C ASP A 33 -8.66 -10.62 -19.91
N GLU A 34 -8.16 -10.15 -21.05
CA GLU A 34 -7.80 -8.74 -21.23
C GLU A 34 -9.01 -7.81 -21.09
N SER A 35 -10.25 -8.29 -21.19
CA SER A 35 -11.43 -7.43 -20.97
C SER A 35 -11.73 -7.18 -19.49
N ASP A 36 -11.23 -8.04 -18.61
CA ASP A 36 -11.45 -7.99 -17.17
C ASP A 36 -10.43 -7.08 -16.47
N GLU A 37 -10.87 -5.89 -16.06
CA GLU A 37 -10.05 -4.92 -15.33
C GLU A 37 -10.04 -5.24 -13.83
N VAL A 38 -8.90 -5.74 -13.35
CA VAL A 38 -8.75 -6.25 -11.99
C VAL A 38 -8.19 -5.21 -11.00
N LEU A 39 -7.59 -4.13 -11.49
CA LEU A 39 -7.23 -2.95 -10.70
C LEU A 39 -7.41 -1.69 -11.53
N ARG A 40 -8.02 -0.66 -10.96
CA ARG A 40 -8.04 0.67 -11.56
C ARG A 40 -8.05 1.80 -10.53
N THR A 41 -7.45 2.92 -10.89
CA THR A 41 -7.79 4.21 -10.26
C THR A 41 -9.25 4.56 -10.62
N VAL A 42 -9.98 5.25 -9.75
CA VAL A 42 -11.39 5.60 -9.98
C VAL A 42 -11.61 7.11 -9.90
N ALA A 43 -10.97 7.77 -8.92
CA ALA A 43 -11.10 9.21 -8.72
C ALA A 43 -9.92 9.77 -7.92
N GLY A 44 -9.68 11.09 -8.03
CA GLY A 44 -8.85 11.84 -7.10
C GLY A 44 -9.72 12.51 -6.04
N LEU A 45 -9.48 12.19 -4.77
CA LEU A 45 -10.32 12.58 -3.64
C LEU A 45 -9.80 13.83 -2.91
N ALA A 46 -8.50 13.90 -2.64
CA ALA A 46 -7.87 15.05 -1.99
C ALA A 46 -6.44 15.26 -2.50
N PHE A 47 -5.96 16.50 -2.39
CA PHE A 47 -4.56 16.85 -2.63
C PHE A 47 -3.95 17.35 -1.32
N ILE A 48 -2.83 16.73 -0.94
CA ILE A 48 -2.11 17.00 0.30
C ILE A 48 -0.78 17.62 -0.09
N GLU A 49 -0.53 18.85 0.33
CA GLU A 49 0.71 19.55 0.04
C GLU A 49 1.90 18.91 0.80
N ALA A 50 3.10 19.08 0.24
CA ALA A 50 4.33 18.72 0.93
C ALA A 50 4.49 19.53 2.23
N GLY A 51 5.25 18.98 3.17
CA GLY A 51 5.43 19.49 4.52
C GLY A 51 4.51 18.79 5.52
N VAL A 52 4.15 19.54 6.57
CA VAL A 52 3.27 19.05 7.63
C VAL A 52 1.87 19.65 7.43
N THR A 53 0.88 18.78 7.27
CA THR A 53 -0.53 19.19 7.13
C THR A 53 -1.42 18.40 8.06
N THR A 54 -2.54 19.00 8.46
CA THR A 54 -3.53 18.36 9.35
C THR A 54 -4.88 18.29 8.65
N TRP A 55 -5.50 17.12 8.74
CA TRP A 55 -6.76 16.80 8.07
C TRP A 55 -7.67 16.04 9.03
N ARG A 56 -8.98 16.20 8.88
CA ARG A 56 -9.98 15.33 9.51
C ARG A 56 -10.32 14.21 8.54
N PHE A 57 -10.24 12.98 9.02
CA PHE A 57 -10.71 11.80 8.28
C PHE A 57 -12.21 11.59 8.49
N SER A 58 -12.92 11.29 7.40
CA SER A 58 -14.35 10.95 7.44
C SER A 58 -14.70 10.10 6.23
N LEU A 59 -15.29 8.92 6.39
CA LEU A 59 -15.81 8.12 5.26
C LEU A 59 -17.08 8.70 4.62
N ASP A 60 -17.26 10.02 4.67
CA ASP A 60 -18.26 10.68 3.85
C ASP A 60 -17.81 10.56 2.39
N SER A 61 -18.68 9.95 1.59
CA SER A 61 -18.52 9.76 0.15
C SER A 61 -18.15 11.02 -0.63
N GLN A 62 -18.30 12.22 -0.06
CA GLN A 62 -17.97 13.52 -0.66
C GLN A 62 -16.54 13.99 -0.31
N GLU A 63 -16.09 13.84 0.94
CA GLU A 63 -14.81 14.38 1.44
C GLU A 63 -14.13 13.42 2.44
N VAL A 64 -13.31 12.50 1.92
CA VAL A 64 -12.59 11.52 2.76
C VAL A 64 -11.60 12.20 3.72
N LEU A 65 -10.98 13.27 3.25
CA LEU A 65 -10.15 14.17 4.04
C LEU A 65 -10.67 15.59 3.90
N SER A 66 -10.88 16.28 5.01
CA SER A 66 -11.31 17.68 5.05
C SER A 66 -10.40 18.52 5.94
N ARG A 67 -10.29 19.82 5.67
CA ARG A 67 -9.56 20.78 6.54
C ARG A 67 -10.43 21.33 7.67
N ASP A 68 -11.68 20.89 7.78
CA ASP A 68 -12.55 21.27 8.90
C ASP A 68 -12.17 20.46 10.14
N LEU A 69 -11.67 21.18 11.14
CA LEU A 69 -11.09 20.66 12.37
C LEU A 69 -12.02 20.86 13.59
N GLN A 70 -13.28 21.25 13.39
CA GLN A 70 -14.19 21.60 14.49
C GLN A 70 -14.56 20.42 15.43
N THR A 71 -14.40 19.17 14.97
CA THR A 71 -14.78 17.96 15.74
C THR A 71 -13.71 16.87 15.68
N ILE A 72 -12.47 17.23 16.00
CA ILE A 72 -11.35 16.28 15.99
C ILE A 72 -11.37 15.38 17.22
N GLN A 73 -11.13 14.09 17.01
CA GLN A 73 -10.64 13.19 18.05
C GLN A 73 -9.12 13.04 17.98
N THR A 74 -8.45 13.13 19.13
CA THR A 74 -7.03 12.79 19.26
C THR A 74 -6.89 11.27 19.23
N PRO A 75 -5.88 10.72 18.52
CA PRO A 75 -5.63 9.29 18.55
C PRO A 75 -5.43 8.80 19.99
N SER A 76 -5.90 7.58 20.27
CA SER A 76 -5.61 6.96 21.56
C SER A 76 -4.09 6.84 21.75
N THR A 77 -3.63 7.02 22.99
CA THR A 77 -2.21 6.86 23.38
C THR A 77 -2.12 5.74 24.40
N GLY A 78 -2.09 4.51 23.90
CA GLY A 78 -1.95 3.31 24.73
C GLY A 78 -0.70 2.52 24.36
N GLU A 79 -0.31 1.62 25.23
CA GLU A 79 0.79 0.68 24.95
C GLU A 79 0.51 -0.15 23.69
N ALA A 80 1.57 -0.47 22.95
CA ALA A 80 1.46 -1.30 21.75
C ALA A 80 1.28 -2.77 22.13
N ASP A 81 0.44 -3.49 21.37
CA ASP A 81 0.37 -4.94 21.46
C ASP A 81 1.31 -5.56 20.42
N VAL A 82 1.98 -6.65 20.75
CA VAL A 82 2.75 -7.42 19.77
C VAL A 82 1.77 -8.24 18.93
N PRO A 83 1.67 -8.01 17.61
CA PRO A 83 0.78 -8.76 16.74
C PRO A 83 1.29 -10.19 16.51
N ALA A 84 0.38 -11.07 16.06
CA ALA A 84 0.81 -12.31 15.42
C ALA A 84 1.62 -11.94 14.17
N ARG A 85 2.86 -12.41 14.11
CA ARG A 85 3.85 -12.04 13.09
C ARG A 85 4.75 -13.22 12.76
N ILE A 86 5.36 -13.17 11.59
CA ILE A 86 6.46 -14.07 11.24
C ILE A 86 7.78 -13.33 11.43
N GLU A 87 8.73 -13.93 12.14
CA GLU A 87 10.12 -13.49 12.19
C GLU A 87 10.91 -14.31 11.17
N VAL A 88 11.73 -13.66 10.36
CA VAL A 88 12.41 -14.31 9.24
C VAL A 88 13.82 -13.76 9.06
N THR A 89 14.76 -14.66 8.79
CA THR A 89 16.04 -14.27 8.19
C THR A 89 15.87 -14.20 6.68
N ALA A 90 16.09 -13.03 6.09
CA ALA A 90 15.88 -12.79 4.67
C ALA A 90 16.99 -11.92 4.09
N GLU A 91 17.34 -12.17 2.83
CA GLU A 91 18.28 -11.34 2.07
C GLU A 91 17.47 -10.34 1.23
N TRP A 92 17.63 -9.04 1.50
CA TRP A 92 16.97 -7.97 0.76
C TRP A 92 17.91 -7.45 -0.33
N ILE A 93 17.53 -7.64 -1.59
CA ILE A 93 18.29 -7.22 -2.76
C ILE A 93 17.48 -6.15 -3.47
N SER A 94 17.84 -4.89 -3.27
CA SER A 94 17.17 -3.75 -3.87
C SER A 94 17.34 -3.75 -5.39
N GLN A 95 16.45 -3.04 -6.08
CA GLN A 95 16.42 -2.95 -7.54
C GLN A 95 17.80 -2.66 -8.20
N PRO A 96 18.61 -1.70 -7.70
CA PRO A 96 19.91 -1.39 -8.32
C PRO A 96 20.90 -2.56 -8.28
N ASP A 97 20.75 -3.47 -7.32
CA ASP A 97 21.68 -4.58 -7.07
C ASP A 97 21.26 -5.86 -7.79
N ILE A 98 20.04 -5.93 -8.33
CA ILE A 98 19.53 -7.10 -9.05
C ILE A 98 20.41 -7.49 -10.24
N ALA A 99 20.95 -6.52 -10.97
CA ALA A 99 21.81 -6.79 -12.12
C ALA A 99 23.14 -7.49 -11.75
N ALA A 100 23.61 -7.29 -10.51
CA ALA A 100 24.76 -8.00 -9.97
C ALA A 100 24.39 -9.35 -9.34
N SER A 101 23.10 -9.61 -9.14
CA SER A 101 22.58 -10.88 -8.65
C SER A 101 22.42 -11.90 -9.79
N SER A 102 22.24 -13.18 -9.43
CA SER A 102 21.90 -14.26 -10.38
C SER A 102 20.38 -14.44 -10.55
N ILE A 103 19.56 -13.54 -10.01
CA ILE A 103 18.11 -13.68 -9.95
C ILE A 103 17.47 -13.06 -11.19
N ALA A 104 16.63 -13.85 -11.86
CA ALA A 104 15.80 -13.38 -12.96
C ALA A 104 14.40 -13.05 -12.42
N ILE A 105 14.12 -11.75 -12.25
CA ILE A 105 12.79 -11.28 -11.89
C ILE A 105 11.84 -11.48 -13.08
N ARG A 106 10.67 -12.06 -12.80
CA ARG A 106 9.60 -12.26 -13.78
C ARG A 106 8.35 -11.52 -13.32
N ASP A 107 8.13 -10.35 -13.91
CA ASP A 107 6.93 -9.55 -13.76
C ASP A 107 6.43 -9.12 -15.15
N GLY A 108 5.13 -8.84 -15.26
CA GLY A 108 4.48 -8.35 -16.48
C GLY A 108 4.76 -6.87 -16.78
N GLY A 109 5.58 -6.20 -15.97
CA GLY A 109 6.05 -4.82 -16.18
C GLY A 109 5.14 -3.69 -15.70
N ASN A 110 3.92 -3.95 -15.22
CA ASN A 110 2.95 -2.90 -14.85
C ASN A 110 2.40 -2.99 -13.41
N ALA A 111 3.03 -3.79 -12.55
CA ALA A 111 2.59 -4.01 -11.17
C ALA A 111 3.19 -3.05 -10.15
N ASN A 112 4.30 -2.39 -10.47
CA ASN A 112 4.89 -1.33 -9.65
C ASN A 112 4.74 0.02 -10.36
N VAL A 113 4.16 1.00 -9.65
CA VAL A 113 4.00 2.37 -10.16
C VAL A 113 5.34 3.13 -10.11
N PHE A 114 6.24 2.72 -9.22
CA PHE A 114 7.55 3.34 -8.97
C PHE A 114 8.70 2.65 -9.73
N GLN A 115 8.41 1.97 -10.84
CA GLN A 115 9.36 1.31 -11.77
C GLN A 115 9.67 -0.17 -11.47
N HIS A 116 10.94 -0.56 -11.40
CA HIS A 116 11.38 -1.96 -11.36
C HIS A 116 11.36 -2.55 -9.95
N PHE A 117 11.48 -3.87 -9.84
CA PHE A 117 11.52 -4.57 -8.56
C PHE A 117 12.95 -4.98 -8.15
N GLY A 118 13.19 -5.03 -6.85
CA GLY A 118 14.16 -5.91 -6.22
C GLY A 118 13.53 -7.23 -5.77
N VAL A 119 14.23 -8.01 -4.95
CA VAL A 119 13.65 -9.20 -4.29
C VAL A 119 14.05 -9.28 -2.82
N VAL A 120 13.17 -9.87 -2.03
CA VAL A 120 13.46 -10.32 -0.68
C VAL A 120 13.41 -11.85 -0.65
N LEU A 121 14.54 -12.47 -0.31
CA LEU A 121 14.68 -13.93 -0.33
C LEU A 121 14.28 -14.51 1.02
N VAL A 122 13.17 -15.22 1.02
CA VAL A 122 12.57 -15.83 2.21
C VAL A 122 12.73 -17.36 2.20
N PRO A 123 12.76 -18.02 3.37
CA PRO A 123 12.85 -19.47 3.45
C PRO A 123 11.61 -20.15 2.86
N ARG A 124 11.73 -21.46 2.60
CA ARG A 124 10.58 -22.27 2.17
C ARG A 124 9.51 -22.30 3.25
N GLY A 125 8.25 -22.19 2.85
CA GLY A 125 7.12 -22.18 3.78
C GLY A 125 6.94 -20.86 4.53
N PHE A 126 7.65 -19.79 4.13
CA PHE A 126 7.38 -18.44 4.61
C PHE A 126 5.92 -18.07 4.34
N GLN A 127 5.19 -17.71 5.41
CA GLN A 127 3.80 -17.29 5.35
C GLN A 127 3.56 -16.17 6.34
N ILE A 128 3.13 -15.01 5.84
CA ILE A 128 2.78 -13.86 6.65
C ILE A 128 1.39 -14.11 7.27
N PRO A 129 1.26 -14.10 8.61
CA PRO A 129 -0.03 -14.21 9.26
C PRO A 129 -0.87 -12.96 9.02
N VAL A 130 -2.18 -13.14 8.87
CA VAL A 130 -3.14 -12.05 8.65
C VAL A 130 -4.03 -11.89 9.88
N ILE A 131 -4.10 -10.68 10.42
CA ILE A 131 -4.92 -10.32 11.58
C ILE A 131 -5.68 -9.02 11.34
N THR A 132 -6.70 -8.75 12.15
CA THR A 132 -7.41 -7.46 12.11
C THR A 132 -6.57 -6.36 12.77
N ALA A 133 -6.44 -5.21 12.11
CA ALA A 133 -5.80 -4.04 12.69
C ALA A 133 -6.59 -3.52 13.89
N THR A 134 -5.88 -3.18 14.97
CA THR A 134 -6.41 -2.46 16.12
C THR A 134 -5.55 -1.24 16.36
N THR A 135 -6.07 -0.27 17.11
CA THR A 135 -5.29 0.92 17.50
C THR A 135 -4.01 0.57 18.29
N ARG A 136 -3.92 -0.63 18.87
CA ARG A 136 -2.78 -1.09 19.66
C ARG A 136 -1.77 -1.92 18.88
N ASN A 137 -2.22 -2.88 18.06
CA ASN A 137 -1.31 -3.84 17.43
C ASN A 137 -0.52 -3.24 16.25
N VAL A 138 -1.08 -2.25 15.56
CA VAL A 138 -0.41 -1.59 14.44
C VAL A 138 0.78 -0.74 14.90
N ARG A 139 0.76 -0.27 16.15
CA ARG A 139 1.84 0.54 16.75
C ARG A 139 3.16 -0.22 16.88
N HIS A 140 3.13 -1.56 16.90
CA HIS A 140 4.34 -2.39 16.87
C HIS A 140 5.24 -2.03 15.68
N TYR A 141 4.64 -1.65 14.55
CA TYR A 141 5.32 -1.24 13.32
C TYR A 141 5.36 0.29 13.14
N GLY A 142 5.07 1.08 14.19
CA GLY A 142 5.02 2.54 14.10
C GLY A 142 3.80 3.12 13.37
N LEU A 143 2.83 2.28 12.99
CA LEU A 143 1.61 2.71 12.31
C LEU A 143 0.60 3.34 13.26
N THR A 144 -0.40 4.03 12.71
CA THR A 144 -1.55 4.53 13.48
C THR A 144 -2.86 4.18 12.78
N LEU A 145 -3.80 3.58 13.53
CA LEU A 145 -5.16 3.35 13.06
C LEU A 145 -6.06 4.50 13.53
N PHE A 146 -6.57 5.29 12.60
CA PHE A 146 -7.45 6.43 12.85
C PHE A 146 -8.91 6.03 12.73
N GLU A 147 -9.72 6.48 13.69
CA GLU A 147 -11.17 6.32 13.69
C GLU A 147 -11.85 7.49 12.95
N GLN A 148 -13.14 7.33 12.64
CA GLN A 148 -13.96 8.39 12.05
C GLN A 148 -13.83 9.72 12.82
N ASN A 149 -13.66 10.81 12.09
CA ASN A 149 -13.49 12.18 12.62
C ASN A 149 -12.18 12.42 13.39
N ALA A 150 -11.23 11.48 13.37
CA ALA A 150 -9.90 11.74 13.93
C ALA A 150 -9.12 12.76 13.09
N ALA A 151 -8.23 13.52 13.75
CA ALA A 151 -7.24 14.32 13.04
C ALA A 151 -6.06 13.46 12.66
N ILE A 152 -5.68 13.55 11.40
CA ILE A 152 -4.51 12.93 10.82
C ILE A 152 -3.53 14.04 10.48
N GLN A 153 -2.32 13.95 11.05
CA GLN A 153 -1.20 14.76 10.62
C GLN A 153 -0.40 13.98 9.59
N PHE A 154 -0.30 14.54 8.38
CA PHE A 154 0.62 14.05 7.36
C PHE A 154 1.94 14.79 7.53
N ASP A 155 3.03 14.03 7.62
CA ASP A 155 4.40 14.55 7.57
C ASP A 155 5.06 14.00 6.30
N SER A 156 5.11 14.84 5.26
CA SER A 156 5.63 14.47 3.94
C SER A 156 6.52 15.61 3.42
N PRO A 157 7.74 15.77 3.95
CA PRO A 157 8.56 16.96 3.73
C PRO A 157 8.91 17.20 2.25
N GLU A 158 9.10 16.12 1.48
CA GLU A 158 9.58 16.18 0.10
C GLU A 158 8.45 16.08 -0.95
N TYR A 159 7.36 15.38 -0.62
CA TYR A 159 6.35 15.00 -1.61
C TYR A 159 4.98 15.56 -1.27
N ALA A 160 4.33 16.16 -2.27
CA ALA A 160 2.88 16.33 -2.25
C ALA A 160 2.22 14.99 -2.63
N LEU A 161 1.05 14.72 -2.07
CA LEU A 161 0.33 13.46 -2.23
C LEU A 161 -1.04 13.70 -2.83
N VAL A 162 -1.54 12.71 -3.55
CA VAL A 162 -2.95 12.62 -3.93
C VAL A 162 -3.57 11.46 -3.18
N LEU A 163 -4.65 11.72 -2.45
CA LEU A 163 -5.56 10.67 -2.01
C LEU A 163 -6.39 10.25 -3.22
N ALA A 164 -6.12 9.06 -3.75
CA ALA A 164 -6.84 8.49 -4.88
C ALA A 164 -7.75 7.35 -4.41
N ARG A 165 -8.90 7.20 -5.08
CA ARG A 165 -9.75 6.02 -4.95
C ARG A 165 -9.29 4.97 -5.95
N TYR A 166 -8.98 3.77 -5.48
CA TYR A 166 -8.69 2.59 -6.29
C TYR A 166 -9.75 1.52 -6.10
N GLN A 167 -9.99 0.71 -7.13
CA GLN A 167 -10.82 -0.49 -7.06
C GLN A 167 -9.94 -1.70 -7.35
N TYR A 168 -9.85 -2.61 -6.39
CA TYR A 168 -9.23 -3.92 -6.55
C TYR A 168 -10.34 -4.96 -6.72
N ALA A 169 -10.33 -5.71 -7.81
CA ALA A 169 -11.28 -6.79 -8.01
C ALA A 169 -10.93 -8.00 -7.13
N SER A 170 -11.93 -8.81 -6.76
CA SER A 170 -11.73 -9.99 -5.89
C SER A 170 -10.77 -11.02 -6.50
N ASN A 171 -10.63 -11.05 -7.81
CA ASN A 171 -9.73 -11.92 -8.54
C ASN A 171 -8.34 -11.30 -8.81
N TYR A 172 -8.08 -10.04 -8.44
CA TYR A 172 -6.79 -9.35 -8.69
C TYR A 172 -5.58 -10.17 -8.25
N ARG A 173 -5.64 -10.75 -7.05
CA ARG A 173 -4.58 -11.59 -6.49
C ARG A 173 -4.27 -12.77 -7.41
N ARG A 174 -5.30 -13.53 -7.79
CA ARG A 174 -5.19 -14.80 -8.54
C ARG A 174 -4.89 -14.59 -10.02
N ASP A 175 -5.54 -13.60 -10.62
CA ASP A 175 -5.57 -13.42 -12.08
C ASP A 175 -4.54 -12.40 -12.57
N PHE A 176 -3.83 -11.73 -11.64
CA PHE A 176 -2.77 -10.78 -11.98
C PHE A 176 -1.59 -10.86 -11.01
N LEU A 177 -1.75 -10.55 -9.72
CA LEU A 177 -0.64 -10.31 -8.79
C LEU A 177 0.34 -11.48 -8.72
N THR A 178 -0.17 -12.71 -8.56
CA THR A 178 0.66 -13.91 -8.34
C THR A 178 1.07 -14.63 -9.62
N LEU A 179 0.96 -13.97 -10.78
CA LEU A 179 1.34 -14.55 -12.09
C LEU A 179 2.59 -13.85 -12.62
N GLU A 180 3.52 -14.62 -13.19
CA GLU A 180 4.75 -14.08 -13.80
C GLU A 180 4.45 -13.05 -14.89
N GLN A 181 3.38 -13.25 -15.68
CA GLN A 181 2.95 -12.34 -16.74
C GLN A 181 2.17 -11.11 -16.20
N GLY A 182 1.85 -11.10 -14.91
CA GLY A 182 1.15 -10.02 -14.22
C GLY A 182 2.04 -9.36 -13.19
N GLY A 183 1.76 -9.58 -11.90
CA GLY A 183 2.47 -8.93 -10.80
C GLY A 183 3.80 -9.56 -10.39
N GLY A 184 4.10 -10.79 -10.82
CA GLY A 184 5.34 -11.47 -10.44
C GLY A 184 5.43 -11.90 -8.98
N GLY A 185 4.35 -11.73 -8.19
CA GLY A 185 4.25 -12.16 -6.80
C GLY A 185 3.76 -11.08 -5.84
N TYR A 186 3.74 -11.44 -4.55
CA TYR A 186 3.58 -10.46 -3.48
C TYR A 186 4.80 -9.56 -3.41
N PHE A 187 4.57 -8.29 -3.12
CA PHE A 187 5.62 -7.32 -2.91
C PHE A 187 5.40 -6.53 -1.62
N VAL A 188 6.49 -5.95 -1.13
CA VAL A 188 6.50 -4.86 -0.17
C VAL A 188 7.41 -3.76 -0.70
N GLU A 189 7.18 -2.55 -0.23
CA GLU A 189 7.92 -1.37 -0.60
C GLU A 189 8.27 -0.52 0.63
N ARG A 190 9.29 0.30 0.45
CA ARG A 190 9.70 1.32 1.40
C ARG A 190 10.09 2.60 0.66
N HIS A 191 9.58 3.73 1.15
CA HIS A 191 9.87 5.06 0.60
C HIS A 191 9.65 6.14 1.67
N ASN A 192 10.08 7.37 1.39
CA ASN A 192 10.15 8.47 2.36
C ASN A 192 8.91 9.40 2.40
N PHE A 193 7.78 8.98 1.82
CA PHE A 193 6.49 9.65 1.98
C PHE A 193 5.47 8.73 2.68
N PRO A 194 4.45 9.28 3.38
CA PRO A 194 3.47 8.47 4.09
C PRO A 194 2.35 7.93 3.19
N HIS A 195 1.75 6.83 3.62
CA HIS A 195 0.48 6.33 3.10
C HIS A 195 -0.66 6.50 4.12
N LEU A 196 -1.85 6.80 3.63
CA LEU A 196 -3.13 6.51 4.29
C LEU A 196 -3.87 5.46 3.47
N HIS A 197 -4.31 4.38 4.10
CA HIS A 197 -5.17 3.37 3.49
C HIS A 197 -6.51 3.32 4.23
N ALA A 198 -7.62 3.52 3.51
CA ALA A 198 -8.95 3.48 4.09
C ALA A 198 -9.93 2.69 3.21
N PRO A 199 -10.54 1.60 3.72
CA PRO A 199 -11.65 0.94 3.06
C PRO A 199 -12.83 1.90 2.90
N LEU A 200 -13.36 2.00 1.69
CA LEU A 200 -14.50 2.89 1.39
C LEU A 200 -15.85 2.19 1.49
N GLN A 201 -15.85 0.86 1.59
CA GLN A 201 -17.06 0.03 1.69
C GLN A 201 -16.89 -1.07 2.75
N PRO A 202 -17.97 -1.54 3.40
CA PRO A 202 -17.91 -2.58 4.44
C PRO A 202 -17.48 -3.96 3.95
N ASP A 203 -17.59 -4.23 2.64
CA ASP A 203 -17.26 -5.50 1.99
C ASP A 203 -15.85 -5.53 1.40
N CYS A 204 -15.05 -4.48 1.62
CA CYS A 204 -13.62 -4.53 1.36
C CYS A 204 -12.96 -5.65 2.20
N ASP A 205 -12.02 -6.37 1.58
CA ASP A 205 -11.32 -7.51 2.18
C ASP A 205 -9.83 -7.43 1.83
N GLY A 206 -9.08 -8.48 2.16
CA GLY A 206 -7.65 -8.56 1.96
C GLY A 206 -6.87 -7.97 3.12
N CYS A 207 -5.60 -7.66 2.88
CA CYS A 207 -4.74 -7.10 3.92
C CYS A 207 -3.68 -6.16 3.37
N MET A 208 -3.21 -5.25 4.22
CA MET A 208 -1.96 -4.53 4.05
C MET A 208 -0.83 -5.36 4.64
N LEU A 209 0.16 -5.74 3.84
CA LEU A 209 1.39 -6.31 4.36
C LEU A 209 2.19 -5.19 5.02
N VAL A 210 2.75 -5.46 6.19
CA VAL A 210 3.55 -4.53 6.96
C VAL A 210 4.75 -5.27 7.51
N GLY A 211 5.92 -4.67 7.44
CA GLY A 211 7.12 -5.22 8.04
C GLY A 211 8.04 -4.20 8.68
N GLN A 212 9.06 -4.72 9.36
CA GLN A 212 10.17 -3.95 9.88
C GLN A 212 11.44 -4.80 9.88
N GLN A 213 12.59 -4.14 9.74
CA GLN A 213 13.89 -4.76 9.90
C GLN A 213 14.28 -4.73 11.40
N THR A 214 14.49 -5.90 12.00
CA THR A 214 14.84 -6.06 13.42
C THR A 214 16.33 -6.39 13.66
N GLY A 215 17.07 -6.68 12.59
CA GLY A 215 18.51 -6.91 12.57
C GLY A 215 19.06 -6.83 11.15
N LEU A 216 20.35 -7.10 10.94
CA LEU A 216 21.00 -6.96 9.62
C LEU A 216 20.23 -7.69 8.51
N ASP A 217 19.93 -8.98 8.73
CA ASP A 217 19.17 -9.82 7.81
C ASP A 217 17.88 -10.36 8.45
N SER A 218 17.38 -9.70 9.50
CA SER A 218 16.20 -10.16 10.26
C SER A 218 15.05 -9.20 10.09
N TYR A 219 13.89 -9.75 9.75
CA TYR A 219 12.68 -9.01 9.46
C TYR A 219 11.49 -9.62 10.18
N GLU A 220 10.49 -8.81 10.43
CA GLU A 220 9.18 -9.26 10.90
C GLU A 220 8.10 -8.79 9.93
N PHE A 221 7.09 -9.63 9.69
CA PHE A 221 5.96 -9.28 8.83
C PHE A 221 4.61 -9.66 9.45
N THR A 222 3.61 -8.80 9.24
CA THR A 222 2.20 -9.02 9.58
C THR A 222 1.31 -8.51 8.45
N GLY A 223 0.25 -9.24 8.11
CA GLY A 223 -0.83 -8.75 7.25
C GLY A 223 -1.95 -8.16 8.10
N PHE A 224 -2.30 -6.90 7.88
CA PHE A 224 -3.37 -6.22 8.60
C PHE A 224 -4.61 -6.05 7.73
N ARG A 225 -5.73 -6.65 8.14
CA ARG A 225 -7.07 -6.29 7.64
C ARG A 225 -7.48 -4.96 8.26
N ILE A 226 -7.72 -3.94 7.45
CA ILE A 226 -8.15 -2.62 7.94
C ILE A 226 -9.68 -2.67 8.13
N PRO A 227 -10.21 -2.46 9.35
CA PRO A 227 -11.66 -2.40 9.54
C PRO A 227 -12.29 -1.24 8.77
N TYR A 228 -13.45 -1.47 8.15
CA TYR A 228 -14.29 -0.38 7.66
C TYR A 228 -14.64 0.57 8.82
N GLY A 229 -14.69 1.88 8.54
CA GLY A 229 -14.81 2.90 9.58
C GLY A 229 -13.47 3.42 10.10
N THR A 230 -12.34 2.91 9.61
CA THR A 230 -11.00 3.32 10.04
C THR A 230 -10.09 3.63 8.86
N ALA A 231 -8.96 4.30 9.14
CA ALA A 231 -7.89 4.50 8.17
C ALA A 231 -6.53 4.15 8.81
N LEU A 232 -5.74 3.35 8.11
CA LEU A 232 -4.40 2.98 8.53
C LEU A 232 -3.39 3.98 7.95
N TYR A 233 -2.75 4.75 8.81
CA TYR A 233 -1.63 5.61 8.45
C TYR A 233 -0.32 4.87 8.61
N THR A 234 0.46 4.89 7.53
CA THR A 234 1.80 4.34 7.41
C THR A 234 2.77 5.52 7.28
N PRO A 235 3.58 5.81 8.31
CA PRO A 235 4.61 6.84 8.22
C PRO A 235 5.63 6.53 7.12
N PRO A 236 6.45 7.53 6.73
CA PRO A 236 7.64 7.28 5.90
C PRO A 236 8.50 6.14 6.43
N ASP A 237 9.21 5.47 5.54
CA ASP A 237 10.21 4.44 5.82
C ASP A 237 9.70 3.11 6.42
N VAL A 238 8.40 2.97 6.68
CA VAL A 238 7.82 1.68 7.07
C VAL A 238 7.72 0.77 5.86
N ILE A 239 8.13 -0.50 6.01
CA ILE A 239 7.96 -1.51 4.97
C ILE A 239 6.48 -1.88 4.89
N HIS A 240 5.86 -1.78 3.72
CA HIS A 240 4.44 -2.08 3.55
C HIS A 240 4.11 -2.57 2.14
N GLY A 241 2.94 -3.17 1.93
CA GLY A 241 2.50 -3.59 0.60
C GLY A 241 0.98 -3.71 0.54
N ASP A 242 0.37 -3.10 -0.47
CA ASP A 242 -1.08 -3.00 -0.63
C ASP A 242 -1.65 -4.01 -1.65
N GLY A 243 -0.80 -4.81 -2.29
CA GLY A 243 -1.22 -5.73 -3.36
C GLY A 243 -2.25 -6.78 -2.95
N CYS A 244 -2.47 -7.00 -1.65
CA CYS A 244 -3.43 -7.98 -1.15
C CYS A 244 -4.80 -7.43 -0.82
N ILE A 245 -5.06 -6.12 -0.97
CA ILE A 245 -6.39 -5.54 -0.66
C ILE A 245 -7.41 -5.82 -1.76
N VAL A 246 -8.69 -5.82 -1.41
CA VAL A 246 -9.84 -6.09 -2.29
C VAL A 246 -10.94 -5.08 -2.02
N GLY A 247 -11.57 -4.53 -3.07
CA GLY A 247 -12.65 -3.54 -2.96
C GLY A 247 -12.19 -2.11 -3.23
N GLU A 248 -13.05 -1.13 -2.90
CA GLU A 248 -12.74 0.29 -3.04
C GLU A 248 -11.94 0.81 -1.84
N HIS A 249 -10.74 1.34 -2.11
CA HIS A 249 -9.87 1.93 -1.09
C HIS A 249 -9.47 3.35 -1.46
N ALA A 250 -9.38 4.22 -0.46
CA ALA A 250 -8.68 5.50 -0.58
C ALA A 250 -7.23 5.32 -0.15
N ILE A 251 -6.30 5.69 -1.03
CA ILE A 251 -4.86 5.51 -0.85
C ILE A 251 -4.15 6.81 -1.20
N THR A 252 -3.31 7.33 -0.30
CA THR A 252 -2.44 8.47 -0.66
C THR A 252 -1.23 7.99 -1.43
N VAL A 253 -0.90 8.63 -2.56
CA VAL A 253 0.25 8.25 -3.37
C VAL A 253 0.99 9.53 -3.80
N ALA A 254 2.32 9.49 -3.82
CA ALA A 254 3.14 10.52 -4.43
C ALA A 254 3.18 10.39 -5.97
N SER A 255 3.96 11.22 -6.64
CA SER A 255 4.24 11.06 -8.09
C SER A 255 4.85 9.68 -8.36
N ALA A 256 4.55 9.07 -9.52
CA ALA A 256 5.20 7.83 -9.97
C ALA A 256 6.72 7.97 -10.18
N SER A 257 7.24 9.20 -10.22
CA SER A 257 8.67 9.51 -10.25
C SER A 257 9.34 9.49 -8.87
N ALA A 258 8.58 9.29 -7.79
CA ALA A 258 9.14 9.14 -6.45
C ALA A 258 9.96 7.84 -6.37
N ILE A 259 11.00 7.86 -5.54
CA ILE A 259 11.88 6.70 -5.35
C ILE A 259 11.24 5.79 -4.30
N ALA A 260 11.07 4.52 -4.64
CA ALA A 260 10.67 3.47 -3.72
C ALA A 260 11.57 2.25 -3.90
N ASP A 261 11.92 1.59 -2.80
CA ASP A 261 12.55 0.28 -2.82
C ASP A 261 11.46 -0.79 -2.73
N THR A 262 10.96 -1.22 -3.89
CA THR A 262 9.91 -2.23 -4.02
C THR A 262 10.54 -3.58 -4.30
N VAL A 263 10.22 -4.59 -3.49
CA VAL A 263 10.77 -5.94 -3.62
C VAL A 263 9.69 -7.02 -3.68
N LEU A 264 9.91 -8.03 -4.51
CA LEU A 264 9.06 -9.24 -4.57
C LEU A 264 9.54 -10.30 -3.58
N PHE A 265 8.61 -11.04 -2.97
CA PHE A 265 8.97 -12.20 -2.14
C PHE A 265 9.37 -13.39 -3.01
N TYR A 266 10.64 -13.80 -2.91
CA TYR A 266 11.20 -14.93 -3.63
C TYR A 266 11.71 -15.98 -2.64
N ASN A 267 11.65 -17.25 -2.99
CA ASN A 267 12.18 -18.31 -2.14
C ASN A 267 13.70 -18.41 -2.30
N ASN A 268 14.43 -18.47 -1.17
CA ASN A 268 15.90 -18.46 -1.17
C ASN A 268 16.52 -19.70 -1.87
N ASP A 269 15.91 -20.88 -1.72
CA ASP A 269 16.44 -22.12 -2.32
C ASP A 269 16.26 -22.13 -3.83
N THR A 270 15.07 -21.76 -4.30
CA THR A 270 14.67 -21.87 -5.71
C THR A 270 14.97 -20.61 -6.51
N ARG A 271 15.23 -19.49 -5.84
CA ARG A 271 15.46 -18.15 -6.43
C ARG A 271 14.32 -17.74 -7.37
N ALA A 272 13.10 -18.13 -7.04
CA ALA A 272 11.87 -17.87 -7.79
C ALA A 272 10.77 -17.31 -6.87
N MET A 273 9.70 -16.76 -7.46
CA MET A 273 8.54 -16.22 -6.76
C MET A 273 8.04 -17.15 -5.64
N ALA A 274 7.69 -16.58 -4.49
CA ALA A 274 7.02 -17.28 -3.39
C ALA A 274 5.49 -17.06 -3.49
N PRO A 275 4.73 -17.94 -4.17
CA PRO A 275 3.29 -17.73 -4.43
C PRO A 275 2.40 -17.84 -3.20
N ASP A 276 2.93 -18.38 -2.10
CA ASP A 276 2.20 -18.63 -0.86
C ASP A 276 2.68 -17.73 0.29
N ALA A 277 3.41 -16.64 0.00
CA ALA A 277 4.02 -15.78 1.01
C ALA A 277 3.01 -15.14 1.98
N VAL A 278 1.73 -15.08 1.62
CA VAL A 278 0.65 -14.57 2.45
C VAL A 278 -0.32 -15.69 2.77
N ALA A 279 -0.56 -15.94 4.06
CA ALA A 279 -1.49 -16.97 4.50
C ALA A 279 -2.87 -16.80 3.85
N PRO A 280 -3.56 -17.90 3.48
CA PRO A 280 -4.93 -17.82 3.01
C PRO A 280 -5.80 -17.18 4.11
N ASN A 281 -6.81 -16.41 3.70
CA ASN A 281 -7.80 -15.87 4.62
C ASN A 281 -8.44 -17.05 5.37
N GLY A 282 -8.14 -17.18 6.67
CA GLY A 282 -8.88 -18.05 7.59
C GLY A 282 -10.28 -17.51 7.85
#